data_AF-A0A2M6YVT2-F1
#
_entry.id   AF-A0A2M6YVT2-F1
#
_cell.length_a   1.000
_cell.length_b   1.000
_cell.length_c   1.000
_cell.angle_alpha   90.00
_cell.angle_beta   90.00
_cell.angle_gamma   90.00
#
_symmetry.space_group_name_H-M   'P 1'
#
loop_
_entity.id
_entity.type
_entity.pdbx_description
1 polymer ?
#
loop_
_entity_poly.entity_id
_entity_poly.type
_entity_poly.pdbx_seq_one_letter_code
_entity_poly.pdbx_strand_id
1 'polypeptide(L)'
;MFIRKTKNRSGNLVFQVMKKVGRQNRFVKQLETARNTLEENQLKILGRQYLDKERIKTGGISLFDNRYYQNSLDKFFSNIEFISALDTVTYDFFKYFYRMIGLNSISN
;
A
#
# COMPACT_ATOMS: atom_id res chain seq x y z
N MET A 1 -1.34 -10.65 1.55
CA MET A 1 -0.30 -11.69 1.40
C MET A 1 0.36 -11.91 2.76
N PHE A 2 0.98 -13.07 2.98
CA PHE A 2 1.69 -13.38 4.23
C PHE A 2 2.87 -14.32 3.98
N ILE A 3 3.81 -14.37 4.92
CA ILE A 3 4.96 -15.28 4.87
C ILE A 3 4.59 -16.57 5.60
N ARG A 4 4.82 -17.71 4.96
CA ARG A 4 4.70 -19.05 5.52
C ARG A 4 6.10 -19.64 5.71
N LYS A 5 6.33 -20.20 6.90
CA LYS A 5 7.53 -20.98 7.23
C LYS A 5 7.18 -22.47 7.15
N THR A 6 8.00 -23.25 6.44
CA THR A 6 7.84 -24.71 6.32
C THR A 6 9.20 -25.40 6.42
N LYS A 7 9.26 -26.69 6.72
CA LYS A 7 10.50 -27.48 6.71
C LYS A 7 10.60 -28.29 5.42
N ASN A 8 11.78 -28.33 4.80
CA ASN A 8 12.03 -29.23 3.69
C ASN A 8 12.40 -30.65 4.18
N ARG A 9 12.54 -31.60 3.23
CA ARG A 9 12.95 -32.98 3.53
C ARG A 9 14.32 -33.09 4.21
N SER A 10 15.21 -32.12 3.98
CA SER A 10 16.54 -32.02 4.58
C SER A 10 16.54 -31.32 5.96
N GLY A 11 15.37 -30.96 6.51
CA GLY A 11 15.24 -30.29 7.80
C GLY A 11 15.42 -28.76 7.78
N ASN A 12 15.78 -28.17 6.63
CA ASN A 12 15.99 -26.73 6.49
C ASN A 12 14.66 -25.96 6.42
N LEU A 13 14.70 -24.69 6.82
CA LEU A 13 13.54 -23.82 6.90
C LEU A 13 13.30 -23.09 5.59
N VAL A 14 12.20 -23.38 4.90
CA VAL A 14 11.80 -22.73 3.66
C VAL A 14 10.81 -21.60 3.95
N PHE A 15 11.12 -20.41 3.44
CA PHE A 15 10.27 -19.23 3.53
C PHE A 15 9.52 -19.00 2.22
N GLN A 16 8.19 -18.96 2.30
CA GLN A 16 7.32 -18.84 1.14
C GLN A 16 6.36 -17.67 1.31
N VAL A 17 6.10 -16.94 0.23
CA VAL A 17 5.07 -15.90 0.18
C VAL A 17 3.78 -16.51 -0.34
N MET A 18 2.73 -16.35 0.45
CA MET A 18 1.39 -16.83 0.16
C MET A 18 0.44 -15.66 -0.06
N LYS A 19 -0.50 -15.80 -0.99
CA LYS A 19 -1.60 -14.86 -1.21
C LYS A 19 -2.91 -15.57 -0.92
N LYS A 20 -3.74 -14.96 -0.06
CA LYS A 20 -5.12 -15.39 0.14
C LYS A 20 -5.93 -14.93 -1.07
N VAL A 21 -6.52 -15.86 -1.80
CA VAL A 21 -7.40 -15.60 -2.96
C VAL A 21 -8.71 -16.34 -2.68
N GLY A 22 -9.76 -15.59 -2.32
CA GLY A 22 -10.99 -16.16 -1.78
C GLY A 22 -10.76 -16.90 -0.45
N ARG A 23 -11.19 -18.16 -0.39
CA ARG A 23 -11.02 -19.04 0.79
C ARG A 23 -9.70 -19.82 0.80
N GLN A 24 -8.91 -19.77 -0.28
CA GLN A 24 -7.70 -20.57 -0.43
C GLN A 24 -6.43 -19.73 -0.31
N ASN A 25 -5.37 -20.34 0.20
CA ASN A 25 -4.03 -19.76 0.26
C ASN A 25 -3.23 -20.27 -0.95
N ARG A 26 -2.97 -19.39 -1.92
CA ARG A 26 -2.16 -19.69 -3.09
C ARG A 26 -0.69 -19.34 -2.86
N PHE A 27 0.20 -20.20 -3.33
CA PHE A 27 1.63 -19.94 -3.37
C PHE A 27 1.93 -18.87 -4.43
N VAL A 28 2.73 -17.86 -4.07
CA VAL A 28 3.16 -16.80 -4.98
C VAL A 28 4.60 -17.02 -5.39
N LYS A 29 5.48 -17.13 -4.38
CA LYS A 29 6.92 -17.19 -4.59
C LYS A 29 7.60 -17.78 -3.37
N GLN A 30 8.68 -18.53 -3.59
CA GLN A 30 9.61 -18.92 -2.54
C GLN A 30 10.67 -17.82 -2.41
N LEU A 31 10.93 -17.36 -1.19
CA LEU A 31 12.00 -16.41 -0.93
C LEU A 31 13.33 -17.15 -1.03
N GLU A 32 13.59 -18.01 -0.05
CA GLU A 32 14.80 -18.82 0.03
C GLU A 32 14.68 -19.83 1.18
N THR A 33 15.76 -20.57 1.42
CA THR A 33 15.84 -21.57 2.50
C THR A 33 16.88 -21.15 3.51
N ALA A 34 16.52 -21.06 4.79
CA ALA A 34 17.43 -20.85 5.89
C ALA A 34 17.95 -22.18 6.46
N ARG A 35 19.26 -22.24 6.65
CA ARG A 35 20.03 -23.31 7.28
C ARG A 35 20.47 -22.93 8.69
N ASN A 36 20.60 -21.64 8.98
CA ASN A 36 20.99 -21.11 10.29
C ASN A 36 20.04 -19.98 10.77
N THR A 37 20.19 -19.57 12.03
CA THR A 37 19.36 -18.52 12.66
C THR A 37 19.57 -17.14 12.05
N LEU A 38 20.78 -16.86 11.55
CA LEU A 38 21.12 -15.59 10.92
C LEU A 38 20.39 -15.42 9.58
N GLU A 39 20.43 -16.45 8.74
CA GLU A 39 19.67 -16.54 7.48
C GLU A 39 18.17 -16.46 7.76
N GLU A 40 17.67 -17.08 8.84
CA GLU A 40 16.26 -16.94 9.22
C GLU A 40 15.87 -15.47 9.45
N ASN A 41 16.71 -14.72 10.16
CA ASN A 41 16.47 -13.30 10.43
C ASN A 41 16.56 -12.45 9.17
N GLN A 42 17.54 -12.72 8.29
CA GLN A 42 17.66 -12.06 7.00
C GLN A 42 16.44 -12.32 6.11
N LEU A 43 15.95 -13.57 6.03
CA LEU A 43 14.78 -13.93 5.24
C LEU A 43 13.49 -13.30 5.78
N LYS A 44 13.37 -13.09 7.09
CA LYS A 44 12.26 -12.31 7.68
C LYS A 44 12.29 -10.86 7.20
N ILE A 45 13.46 -10.22 7.16
CA ILE A 45 13.61 -8.85 6.68
C ILE A 45 13.28 -8.76 5.19
N LEU A 46 13.87 -9.64 4.37
CA LEU A 46 13.62 -9.71 2.93
C LEU A 46 12.14 -9.96 2.62
N GLY A 47 11.50 -10.87 3.38
CA GLY A 47 10.08 -11.14 3.22
C GLY A 47 9.20 -9.93 3.54
N ARG A 48 9.53 -9.15 4.59
CA ARG A 48 8.83 -7.90 4.91
C ARG A 48 8.96 -6.90 3.76
N GLN A 49 10.19 -6.66 3.29
CA GLN A 49 10.45 -5.75 2.18
C GLN A 49 9.70 -6.16 0.90
N TYR A 50 9.64 -7.47 0.60
CA TYR A 50 8.88 -7.97 -0.54
C TYR A 50 7.38 -7.69 -0.40
N LEU A 51 6.79 -7.98 0.76
CA LEU A 51 5.38 -7.71 1.02
C LEU A 51 5.04 -6.21 0.90
N ASP A 52 5.91 -5.34 1.38
CA ASP A 52 5.71 -3.88 1.29
C ASP A 52 5.83 -3.39 -0.16
N LYS A 53 6.81 -3.88 -0.92
CA LYS A 53 6.92 -3.58 -2.37
C LYS A 53 5.67 -4.01 -3.14
N GLU A 54 5.16 -5.22 -2.89
CA GLU A 54 3.95 -5.71 -3.55
C GLU A 54 2.71 -4.91 -3.13
N ARG A 55 2.60 -4.49 -1.86
CA ARG A 55 1.52 -3.61 -1.40
C ARG A 55 1.52 -2.27 -2.13
N ILE A 56 2.68 -1.61 -2.22
CA ILE A 56 2.85 -0.33 -2.94
C ILE A 56 2.43 -0.49 -4.40
N LYS A 57 2.88 -1.54 -5.09
CA LYS A 57 2.50 -1.81 -6.49
C LYS A 57 1.00 -1.99 -6.67
N THR A 58 0.32 -2.63 -5.71
CA THR A 58 -1.14 -2.82 -5.76
C THR A 58 -1.95 -1.59 -5.35
N GLY A 59 -1.30 -0.46 -5.04
CA GLY A 59 -1.98 0.78 -4.61
C GLY A 59 -2.57 0.71 -3.20
N GLY A 60 -2.30 -0.35 -2.45
CA GLY A 60 -2.77 -0.55 -1.09
C GLY A 60 -1.87 0.12 -0.06
N ILE A 61 -1.69 1.43 -0.17
CA ILE A 61 -1.03 2.23 0.88
C ILE A 61 -2.15 2.71 1.80
N SER A 62 -2.22 2.15 3.01
CA SER A 62 -3.12 2.68 4.04
C SER A 62 -2.52 3.98 4.55
N LEU A 63 -3.27 5.09 4.47
CA LEU A 63 -2.88 6.40 5.01
C LEU A 63 -2.56 6.35 6.52
N PHE A 64 -3.04 5.32 7.22
CA PHE A 64 -2.86 5.11 8.67
C PHE A 64 -1.92 3.94 9.00
N ASP A 65 -1.01 3.60 8.08
CA ASP A 65 -0.05 2.52 8.34
C ASP A 65 1.04 3.00 9.31
N ASN A 66 0.89 2.63 10.59
CA ASN A 66 1.80 2.95 11.72
C ASN A 66 3.26 2.48 11.53
N ARG A 67 3.59 1.87 10.39
CA ARG A 67 4.94 1.40 10.03
C ARG A 67 5.76 2.46 9.31
N TYR A 68 5.14 3.49 8.75
CA TYR A 68 5.86 4.63 8.20
C TYR A 68 6.16 5.61 9.33
N TYR A 69 7.45 5.87 9.56
CA TYR A 69 7.88 6.92 10.48
C TYR A 69 7.30 8.27 10.04
N GLN A 70 6.92 9.11 10.99
CA GLN A 70 6.28 10.41 10.80
C GLN A 70 6.94 11.24 9.68
N ASN A 71 8.28 11.28 9.66
CA ASN A 71 9.08 11.97 8.64
C ASN A 71 8.85 11.51 7.18
N SER A 72 8.44 10.26 6.98
CA SER A 72 8.18 9.69 5.65
C SER A 72 6.77 10.04 5.17
N LEU A 73 5.81 10.13 6.10
CA LEU A 73 4.46 10.61 5.81
C LEU A 73 4.48 12.12 5.56
N ASP A 74 5.23 12.88 6.34
CA ASP A 74 5.37 14.33 6.14
C ASP A 74 5.98 14.66 4.77
N LYS A 75 6.98 13.90 4.31
CA LYS A 75 7.51 14.02 2.94
C LYS A 75 6.51 13.63 1.84
N PHE A 76 5.59 12.72 2.14
CA PHE A 76 4.54 12.32 1.21
C PHE A 76 3.45 13.39 1.12
N PHE A 77 3.00 13.88 2.28
CA PHE A 77 2.02 14.96 2.38
C PHE A 77 2.56 16.29 1.87
N SER A 78 3.85 16.58 2.01
CA SER A 78 4.46 17.79 1.43
C SER A 78 4.41 17.85 -0.09
N ASN A 79 4.22 16.71 -0.76
CA ASN A 79 4.10 16.63 -2.22
C ASN A 79 2.63 16.61 -2.70
N ILE A 80 1.67 16.62 -1.77
CA ILE A 80 0.24 16.65 -2.08
C ILE A 80 -0.27 18.04 -1.76
N GLU A 81 -0.50 18.84 -2.78
CA GLU A 81 -1.28 20.07 -2.63
C GLU A 81 -2.76 19.70 -2.56
N PHE A 82 -3.35 19.87 -1.37
CA PHE A 82 -4.79 19.84 -1.22
C PHE A 82 -5.36 21.15 -1.76
N ILE A 83 -5.64 21.18 -3.06
CA ILE A 83 -6.38 22.28 -3.68
C ILE A 83 -7.83 22.14 -3.23
N SER A 84 -8.39 23.19 -2.63
CA SER A 84 -9.82 23.23 -2.31
C SER A 84 -10.61 22.97 -3.61
N ALA A 85 -11.61 22.09 -3.58
CA ALA A 85 -12.42 21.80 -4.78
C ALA A 85 -13.04 23.08 -5.39
N LEU A 86 -13.19 24.12 -4.57
CA LEU A 86 -13.68 25.46 -4.91
C LEU A 86 -12.66 26.31 -5.71
N ASP A 87 -11.40 25.90 -5.82
CA ASP A 87 -10.34 26.65 -6.51
C ASP A 87 -9.99 26.05 -7.88
N THR A 88 -10.85 25.16 -8.40
CA THR A 88 -10.64 24.53 -9.71
C THR A 88 -11.30 25.34 -10.82
N VAL A 89 -10.70 25.35 -12.01
CA VAL A 89 -11.29 25.95 -13.23
C VAL A 89 -12.69 25.38 -13.50
N THR A 90 -12.90 24.11 -13.16
CA THR A 90 -14.19 23.43 -13.25
C THR A 90 -15.23 24.05 -12.32
N TYR A 91 -14.87 24.36 -11.08
CA TYR A 91 -15.75 25.05 -10.14
C TYR A 91 -16.09 26.46 -10.62
N ASP A 92 -15.11 27.22 -11.12
CA ASP A 92 -15.36 28.56 -11.68
C ASP A 92 -16.29 28.51 -12.90
N PHE A 93 -16.11 27.53 -13.79
CA PHE A 93 -17.02 27.28 -14.89
C PHE A 93 -18.45 27.01 -14.40
N PHE A 94 -18.62 26.10 -13.44
CA PHE A 94 -19.95 25.80 -12.90
C PHE A 94 -20.57 27.01 -12.22
N LYS A 95 -19.81 27.73 -11.38
CA LYS A 95 -20.27 28.96 -10.72
C LYS A 95 -20.73 30.01 -11.72
N TYR A 96 -20.02 30.18 -12.84
CA TYR A 96 -20.42 31.09 -13.92
C TYR A 96 -21.66 30.59 -14.66
N PHE A 97 -21.69 29.31 -15.03
CA PHE A 97 -22.81 28.67 -15.72
C PHE A 97 -24.11 28.77 -14.91
N TYR A 98 -24.07 28.46 -13.61
CA TYR A 98 -25.22 28.54 -12.72
C TYR A 98 -25.75 29.98 -12.57
N ARG A 99 -24.86 30.97 -12.52
CA ARG A 99 -25.25 32.39 -12.57
C ARG A 99 -25.93 32.76 -13.88
N MET A 100 -25.44 32.28 -15.03
CA MET A 100 -26.04 32.55 -16.34
C MET A 100 -27.47 32.00 -16.48
N ILE A 101 -27.78 30.86 -15.85
CA ILE A 101 -29.12 30.27 -15.85
C ILE A 101 -30.02 30.79 -14.71
N GLY A 102 -29.59 31.81 -13.98
CA GLY A 102 -30.38 32.48 -12.93
C GLY A 102 -30.42 31.74 -11.58
N LEU A 103 -29.56 30.74 -11.37
CA LEU A 103 -29.45 30.02 -10.10
C LEU A 103 -28.42 30.74 -9.22
N ASN A 104 -28.90 31.58 -8.31
CA ASN A 104 -28.07 32.44 -7.46
C ASN A 104 -27.41 31.73 -6.27
N SER A 105 -27.68 30.44 -6.06
CA SER A 105 -27.02 29.64 -5.02
C SER A 105 -26.97 28.17 -5.42
N ILE A 106 -25.77 27.60 -5.43
CA ILE A 106 -25.59 26.17 -5.19
C ILE A 106 -25.72 26.07 -3.66
N SER A 107 -26.89 25.68 -3.17
CA SER A 107 -27.12 25.51 -1.72
C SER A 107 -26.14 24.49 -1.15
N ASN A 108 -25.47 24.87 -0.06
CA ASN A 108 -24.56 24.04 0.74
C ASN A 108 -25.15 22.67 1.09
#